data_AF-A0A7W1NA01-F1
#
_entry.id   AF-A0A7W1NA01-F1
#
_cell.length_a   1.000
_cell.length_b   1.000
_cell.length_c   1.000
_cell.angle_alpha   90.00
_cell.angle_beta   90.00
_cell.angle_gamma   90.00
#
_symmetry.space_group_name_H-M   'P 1'
#
loop_
_entity.id
_entity.type
_entity.pdbx_description
1 polymer ?
#
loop_
_entity_poly.entity_id
_entity_poly.type
_entity_poly.pdbx_seq_one_letter_code
_entity_poly.pdbx_strand_id
1 'polypeptide(L)'
;MKPAAQAATLIATVAVMATLFAMVEIQIEGSVGWGASLPTWHVQDHWLLDLLWGGRTMTGYHAWVFPFITVVFHLPFALMATWSWRLELRALGCLMWFWIIEDCLWFALNPAFGWSALNPERATWHPRWLFGLPVEYTLFGVLGAVLIVWSFRPRPAIGGDATF
;
A
#
# COMPACT_ATOMS: atom_id res chain seq x y z
N MET A 1 21.31 -14.48 -1.64
CA MET A 1 19.96 -15.08 -1.86
C MET A 1 19.56 -14.85 -3.32
N LYS A 2 18.95 -15.83 -4.00
CA LYS A 2 18.46 -15.65 -5.38
C LYS A 2 17.39 -14.54 -5.40
N PRO A 3 17.26 -13.74 -6.49
CA PRO A 3 16.28 -12.64 -6.55
C PRO A 3 14.84 -13.06 -6.23
N ALA A 4 14.43 -14.25 -6.68
CA ALA A 4 13.11 -14.79 -6.38
C ALA A 4 12.88 -15.03 -4.88
N ALA A 5 13.88 -15.57 -4.18
CA ALA A 5 13.81 -15.77 -2.73
C ALA A 5 13.82 -14.43 -1.97
N GLN A 6 14.55 -13.42 -2.45
CA GLN A 6 14.48 -12.05 -1.93
C GLN A 6 13.08 -11.44 -2.07
N ALA A 7 12.47 -11.56 -3.26
CA ALA A 7 11.12 -11.07 -3.48
C ALA A 7 10.10 -11.80 -2.60
N ALA A 8 10.21 -13.13 -2.46
CA ALA A 8 9.31 -13.90 -1.62
C ALA A 8 9.41 -13.51 -0.13
N THR A 9 10.63 -13.41 0.41
CA THR A 9 10.84 -12.95 1.79
C THR A 9 10.28 -11.55 1.98
N LEU A 10 10.52 -10.64 1.03
CA LEU A 10 10.03 -9.27 1.08
C LEU A 10 8.50 -9.21 1.14
N ILE A 11 7.81 -9.91 0.23
CA ILE A 11 6.33 -9.96 0.22
C ILE A 11 5.79 -10.60 1.50
N ALA A 12 6.42 -11.66 2.00
CA ALA A 12 6.02 -12.29 3.26
C ALA A 12 6.15 -11.30 4.45
N THR A 13 7.24 -10.54 4.52
CA THR A 13 7.42 -9.50 5.55
C THR A 13 6.36 -8.40 5.42
N VAL A 14 6.07 -7.94 4.20
CA VAL A 14 5.01 -6.97 3.93
C VAL A 14 3.65 -7.50 4.39
N ALA A 15 3.34 -8.76 4.13
CA ALA A 15 2.08 -9.37 4.55
C ALA A 15 1.95 -9.44 6.08
N VAL A 16 3.04 -9.75 6.80
CA VAL A 16 3.06 -9.71 8.27
C VAL A 16 2.82 -8.30 8.79
N MET A 17 3.51 -7.30 8.24
CA MET A 17 3.30 -5.89 8.61
C MET A 17 1.86 -5.45 8.35
N ALA A 18 1.32 -5.78 7.18
CA ALA A 18 -0.06 -5.48 6.79
C ALA A 18 -1.07 -6.15 7.73
N THR A 19 -0.84 -7.40 8.12
CA THR A 19 -1.70 -8.12 9.08
C THR A 19 -1.72 -7.41 10.44
N LEU A 20 -0.54 -7.04 10.96
CA LEU A 20 -0.45 -6.35 12.25
C LEU A 20 -1.16 -4.99 12.20
N PHE A 21 -0.99 -4.26 11.10
CA PHE A 21 -1.61 -2.95 10.94
C PHE A 21 -3.13 -3.04 10.75
N ALA A 22 -3.61 -3.99 9.94
CA ALA A 22 -5.05 -4.25 9.79
C ALA A 22 -5.70 -4.56 11.13
N MET A 23 -5.05 -5.36 11.99
CA MET A 23 -5.56 -5.62 13.34
C MET A 23 -5.63 -4.35 14.20
N VAL A 24 -4.66 -3.43 14.08
CA VAL A 24 -4.70 -2.12 14.76
C VAL A 24 -5.86 -1.29 14.24
N GLU A 25 -6.04 -1.19 12.91
CA GLU A 25 -7.14 -0.44 12.31
C GLU A 25 -8.51 -1.01 12.70
N ILE A 26 -8.67 -2.32 12.72
CA ILE A 26 -9.91 -2.97 13.19
C ILE A 26 -10.27 -2.51 14.61
N GLN A 27 -9.30 -2.40 15.53
CA GLN A 27 -9.58 -1.97 16.91
C GLN A 27 -10.03 -0.52 17.01
N ILE A 28 -9.52 0.36 16.15
CA ILE A 28 -9.82 1.80 16.24
C ILE A 28 -11.00 2.22 15.35
N GLU A 29 -11.26 1.51 14.26
CA GLU A 29 -12.34 1.83 13.31
C GLU A 29 -13.63 1.02 13.56
N GLY A 30 -13.49 -0.21 14.08
CA GLY A 30 -14.61 -1.07 14.40
C GLY A 30 -15.60 -1.26 13.24
N SER A 31 -16.88 -1.00 13.49
CA SER A 31 -17.97 -1.24 12.53
C SER A 31 -18.22 -0.10 11.54
N VAL A 32 -17.46 1.00 11.61
CA VAL A 32 -17.71 2.19 10.78
C VAL A 32 -16.73 2.26 9.61
N GLY A 33 -15.47 1.88 9.84
CA GLY A 33 -14.42 1.88 8.83
C GLY A 33 -13.88 3.27 8.48
N TRP A 34 -12.73 3.29 7.81
CA TRP A 34 -12.11 4.47 7.20
C TRP A 34 -11.88 5.64 8.18
N GLY A 35 -11.62 5.31 9.44
CA GLY A 35 -11.40 6.26 10.53
C GLY A 35 -12.55 7.24 10.74
N ALA A 36 -13.76 6.93 10.27
CA ALA A 36 -14.85 7.91 10.18
C ALA A 36 -15.37 8.37 11.56
N SER A 37 -15.17 7.58 12.61
CA SER A 37 -15.55 7.92 13.99
C SER A 37 -14.37 8.32 14.87
N LEU A 38 -13.15 8.41 14.31
CA LEU A 38 -11.98 8.81 15.10
C LEU A 38 -12.08 10.29 15.49
N PRO A 39 -11.56 10.69 16.67
CA PRO A 39 -11.60 12.08 17.13
C PRO A 39 -10.53 12.92 16.42
N THR A 40 -10.68 13.10 15.11
CA THR A 40 -9.75 13.80 14.23
C THR A 40 -10.49 14.72 13.27
N TRP A 41 -9.76 15.56 12.54
CA TRP A 41 -10.36 16.41 11.53
C TRP A 41 -10.67 15.61 10.26
N HIS A 42 -11.65 16.08 9.49
CA HIS A 42 -12.08 15.45 8.24
C HIS A 42 -12.11 16.51 7.14
N VAL A 43 -11.49 16.22 6.01
CA VAL A 43 -11.62 16.99 4.77
C VAL A 43 -12.40 16.13 3.80
N GLN A 44 -13.66 16.49 3.55
CA GLN A 44 -14.54 15.76 2.64
C GLN A 44 -14.41 16.26 1.19
N ASP A 45 -14.33 17.59 1.00
CA ASP A 45 -14.40 18.21 -0.32
C ASP A 45 -13.19 19.11 -0.58
N HIS A 46 -12.28 18.63 -1.43
CA HIS A 46 -11.18 19.44 -1.96
C HIS A 46 -10.64 18.79 -3.24
N TRP A 47 -10.38 19.56 -4.30
CA TRP A 47 -9.93 19.04 -5.60
C TRP A 47 -8.63 18.21 -5.53
N LEU A 48 -7.76 18.50 -4.55
CA LEU A 48 -6.57 17.67 -4.29
C LEU A 48 -6.92 16.25 -3.82
N LEU A 49 -8.09 16.04 -3.19
CA LEU A 49 -8.54 14.70 -2.83
C LEU A 49 -8.86 13.89 -4.08
N ASP A 50 -9.50 14.48 -5.08
CA ASP A 50 -9.79 13.80 -6.35
C ASP A 50 -8.49 13.38 -7.06
N LEU A 51 -7.48 14.25 -7.04
CA LEU A 51 -6.21 14.02 -7.71
C LEU A 51 -5.28 13.05 -6.97
N LEU A 52 -5.13 13.21 -5.65
CA LEU A 52 -4.09 12.54 -4.85
C LEU A 52 -4.64 11.51 -3.86
N TRP A 53 -5.92 11.60 -3.50
CA TRP A 53 -6.57 10.78 -2.48
C TRP A 53 -7.71 9.92 -3.02
N GLY A 54 -7.80 9.81 -4.35
CA GLY A 54 -8.82 9.02 -5.05
C GLY A 54 -10.26 9.48 -4.79
N GLY A 55 -10.46 10.72 -4.33
CA GLY A 55 -11.78 11.26 -3.98
C GLY A 55 -12.32 10.81 -2.61
N ARG A 56 -11.49 10.18 -1.77
CA ARG A 56 -11.91 9.72 -0.44
C ARG A 56 -11.88 10.87 0.56
N THR A 57 -12.66 10.77 1.62
CA THR A 57 -12.50 11.66 2.79
C THR A 57 -11.12 11.47 3.39
N MET A 58 -10.36 12.56 3.49
CA MET A 58 -9.10 12.57 4.24
C MET A 58 -9.41 12.80 5.71
N THR A 59 -9.02 11.87 6.57
CA THR A 59 -9.07 12.07 8.03
C THR A 59 -7.68 12.45 8.51
N GLY A 60 -7.58 13.14 9.65
CA GLY A 60 -6.27 13.43 10.23
C GLY A 60 -5.49 12.17 10.61
N TYR A 61 -6.18 11.07 10.93
CA TYR A 61 -5.56 9.74 11.08
C TYR A 61 -4.83 9.34 9.80
N HIS A 62 -5.52 9.36 8.66
CA HIS A 62 -4.94 9.02 7.36
C HIS A 62 -3.78 9.93 6.97
N ALA A 63 -3.90 11.23 7.22
CA ALA A 63 -2.87 12.21 6.91
C ALA A 63 -1.54 11.96 7.63
N TRP A 64 -1.57 11.30 8.80
CA TRP A 64 -0.37 10.95 9.54
C TRP A 64 0.09 9.52 9.28
N VAL A 65 -0.84 8.57 9.15
CA VAL A 65 -0.47 7.16 9.06
C VAL A 65 0.13 6.78 7.71
N PHE A 66 -0.36 7.38 6.62
CA PHE A 66 0.20 7.12 5.29
C PHE A 66 1.66 7.58 5.14
N PRO A 67 2.02 8.82 5.53
CA PRO A 67 3.42 9.23 5.57
C PRO A 67 4.24 8.42 6.56
N PHE A 68 3.69 8.07 7.73
CA PHE A 68 4.40 7.24 8.71
C PHE A 68 4.81 5.89 8.12
N ILE A 69 3.87 5.14 7.53
CA ILE A 69 4.17 3.86 6.88
C ILE A 69 5.13 4.06 5.71
N THR A 70 4.96 5.12 4.92
CA THR A 70 5.92 5.46 3.85
C THR A 70 7.33 5.61 4.39
N VAL A 71 7.53 6.37 5.48
CA VAL A 71 8.83 6.53 6.13
C VAL A 71 9.37 5.20 6.66
N VAL A 72 8.53 4.33 7.22
CA VAL A 72 8.95 2.98 7.66
C VAL A 72 9.53 2.17 6.50
N PHE A 73 8.92 2.21 5.31
CA PHE A 73 9.45 1.53 4.12
C PHE A 73 10.78 2.11 3.63
N HIS A 74 11.09 3.37 3.93
CA HIS A 74 12.34 4.04 3.56
C HIS A 74 13.38 4.05 4.69
N LEU A 75 13.01 3.65 5.91
CA LEU A 75 13.92 3.60 7.05
C LEU A 75 15.20 2.80 6.76
N PRO A 76 15.16 1.62 6.09
CA PRO A 76 16.37 0.90 5.73
C PRO A 76 17.30 1.70 4.80
N PHE A 77 16.77 2.58 3.95
CA PHE A 77 17.56 3.38 3.01
C PHE A 77 18.39 4.41 3.77
N ALA A 78 17.77 5.05 4.77
CA ALA A 78 18.44 5.97 5.67
C ALA A 78 19.49 5.26 6.53
N LEU A 79 19.15 4.11 7.12
CA LEU A 79 20.08 3.34 7.98
C LEU A 79 21.30 2.84 7.21
N MET A 80 21.12 2.45 5.95
CA MET A 80 22.20 1.95 5.10
C MET A 80 22.89 3.06 4.29
N ALA A 81 22.46 4.32 4.44
CA ALA A 81 22.91 5.46 3.65
C ALA A 81 22.96 5.15 2.13
N THR A 82 21.96 4.41 1.64
CA THR A 82 21.92 3.92 0.26
C THR A 82 20.59 4.27 -0.38
N TRP A 83 20.68 4.93 -1.53
CA TRP A 83 19.51 5.31 -2.31
C TRP A 83 19.74 4.91 -3.77
N SER A 84 18.75 4.28 -4.37
CA SER A 84 18.79 4.00 -5.80
C SER A 84 17.37 3.86 -6.33
N TRP A 85 17.16 4.15 -7.60
CA TRP A 85 15.85 3.97 -8.23
C TRP A 85 15.30 2.57 -8.06
N ARG A 86 16.16 1.55 -8.00
CA ARG A 86 15.71 0.18 -7.78
C ARG A 86 15.18 -0.04 -6.38
N LEU A 87 15.76 0.60 -5.37
CA LEU A 87 15.26 0.55 -4.01
C LEU A 87 13.93 1.31 -3.91
N GLU A 88 13.82 2.49 -4.53
CA GLU A 88 12.57 3.25 -4.61
C GLU A 88 11.43 2.44 -5.23
N LEU A 89 11.64 1.83 -6.41
CA LEU A 89 10.64 0.97 -7.04
C LEU A 89 10.21 -0.18 -6.12
N ARG A 90 11.16 -0.71 -5.34
CA ARG A 90 10.92 -1.81 -4.42
C ARG A 90 10.10 -1.36 -3.19
N ALA A 91 10.43 -0.21 -2.60
CA ALA A 91 9.66 0.39 -1.50
C ALA A 91 8.25 0.77 -1.96
N LEU A 92 8.11 1.47 -3.09
CA LEU A 92 6.80 1.87 -3.63
C LEU A 92 5.93 0.66 -3.97
N GLY A 93 6.50 -0.38 -4.60
CA GLY A 93 5.78 -1.61 -4.86
C GLY A 93 5.35 -2.34 -3.58
N CYS A 94 6.20 -2.36 -2.55
CA CYS A 94 5.83 -2.91 -1.25
C CYS A 94 4.76 -2.10 -0.54
N LEU A 95 4.81 -0.77 -0.63
CA LEU A 95 3.80 0.12 -0.06
C LEU A 95 2.44 -0.11 -0.70
N MET A 96 2.38 -0.29 -2.04
CA MET A 96 1.14 -0.64 -2.75
C MET A 96 0.57 -1.98 -2.29
N TRP A 97 1.42 -3.02 -2.20
CA TRP A 97 0.98 -4.32 -1.71
C TRP A 97 0.61 -4.31 -0.22
N PHE A 98 1.29 -3.51 0.59
CA PHE A 98 0.96 -3.32 2.00
C PHE A 98 -0.49 -2.86 2.14
N TRP A 99 -0.87 -1.74 1.52
CA TRP A 99 -2.23 -1.20 1.64
C TRP A 99 -3.30 -2.12 1.04
N ILE A 100 -2.99 -2.86 -0.02
CA ILE A 100 -3.94 -3.85 -0.57
C ILE A 100 -4.14 -5.02 0.38
N ILE A 101 -3.05 -5.62 0.87
CA ILE A 101 -3.11 -6.77 1.77
C ILE A 101 -3.76 -6.37 3.09
N GLU A 102 -3.40 -5.22 3.62
CA GLU A 102 -3.96 -4.62 4.82
C GLU A 102 -5.47 -4.49 4.67
N ASP A 103 -5.98 -3.73 3.70
CA ASP A 103 -7.43 -3.48 3.53
C ASP A 103 -8.18 -4.80 3.26
N CYS A 104 -7.60 -5.74 2.50
CA CYS A 104 -8.16 -7.08 2.33
C CYS A 104 -8.30 -7.82 3.67
N LEU A 105 -7.25 -7.80 4.51
CA LEU A 105 -7.27 -8.43 5.82
C LEU A 105 -8.18 -7.69 6.80
N TRP A 106 -8.29 -6.37 6.69
CA TRP A 106 -9.24 -5.57 7.44
C TRP A 106 -10.66 -6.09 7.18
N PHE A 107 -11.07 -6.22 5.91
CA PHE A 107 -12.38 -6.80 5.59
C PHE A 107 -12.51 -8.26 6.05
N ALA A 108 -11.48 -9.07 5.86
CA ALA A 108 -11.51 -10.48 6.19
C ALA A 108 -11.64 -10.76 7.69
N LEU A 109 -10.96 -9.96 8.51
CA LEU A 109 -10.77 -10.20 9.94
C LEU A 109 -11.64 -9.31 10.83
N ASN A 110 -12.20 -8.21 10.31
CA ASN A 110 -13.09 -7.35 11.08
C ASN A 110 -14.42 -8.06 11.38
N PRO A 111 -14.77 -8.29 12.67
CA PRO A 111 -16.01 -8.99 13.05
C PRO A 111 -17.30 -8.28 12.61
N ALA A 112 -17.25 -6.96 12.39
CA ALA A 112 -18.40 -6.19 11.91
C ALA A 112 -18.57 -6.27 10.38
N PHE A 113 -17.53 -6.70 9.65
CA PHE A 113 -17.52 -6.81 8.20
C PHE A 113 -17.46 -8.28 7.76
N GLY A 114 -16.36 -8.73 7.18
CA GLY A 114 -16.25 -9.97 6.41
C GLY A 114 -16.18 -9.72 4.90
N TRP A 115 -15.74 -10.73 4.15
CA TRP A 115 -15.55 -10.63 2.69
C TRP A 115 -16.77 -10.17 1.91
N SER A 116 -17.98 -10.55 2.34
CA SER A 116 -19.22 -10.11 1.70
C SER A 116 -19.45 -8.60 1.78
N ALA A 117 -18.77 -7.92 2.70
CA ALA A 117 -18.84 -6.48 2.90
C ALA A 117 -17.83 -5.69 2.06
N LEU A 118 -16.93 -6.36 1.34
CA LEU A 118 -16.11 -5.72 0.29
C LEU A 118 -16.98 -5.54 -0.96
N ASN A 119 -17.87 -4.56 -0.90
CA ASN A 119 -18.77 -4.19 -2.00
C ASN A 119 -19.05 -2.67 -1.96
N PRO A 120 -19.55 -2.08 -3.06
CA PRO A 120 -19.78 -0.63 -3.14
C PRO A 120 -20.72 -0.06 -2.07
N GLU A 121 -21.65 -0.85 -1.54
CA GLU A 121 -22.65 -0.39 -0.56
C GLU A 121 -22.04 -0.27 0.84
N ARG A 122 -21.13 -1.19 1.20
CA ARG A 122 -20.55 -1.26 2.55
C ARG A 122 -19.15 -0.65 2.64
N ALA A 123 -18.36 -0.74 1.58
CA ALA A 123 -17.01 -0.21 1.49
C ALA A 123 -17.02 1.16 0.79
N THR A 124 -17.75 2.11 1.38
CA THR A 124 -18.07 3.42 0.78
C THR A 124 -16.86 4.32 0.54
N TRP A 125 -15.72 4.02 1.18
CA TRP A 125 -14.45 4.68 0.93
C TRP A 125 -13.75 4.25 -0.36
N HIS A 126 -14.25 3.25 -1.08
CA HIS A 126 -13.79 2.93 -2.42
C HIS A 126 -14.80 3.50 -3.44
N PRO A 127 -14.51 4.66 -4.08
CA PRO A 127 -15.50 5.33 -4.92
C PRO A 127 -15.67 4.68 -6.30
N ARG A 128 -14.71 3.85 -6.73
CA ARG A 128 -14.70 3.25 -8.07
C ARG A 128 -14.44 1.76 -7.99
N TRP A 129 -15.22 1.00 -8.75
CA TRP A 129 -15.18 -0.46 -8.75
C TRP A 129 -15.07 -0.99 -10.17
N LEU A 130 -14.32 -2.08 -10.33
CA LEU A 130 -14.16 -2.79 -11.59
C LEU A 130 -14.16 -4.30 -11.32
N PHE A 131 -15.03 -5.04 -12.02
CA PHE A 131 -15.21 -6.49 -11.84
C PHE A 131 -15.45 -6.94 -10.38
N GLY A 132 -16.15 -6.12 -9.59
CA GLY A 132 -16.46 -6.44 -8.19
C GLY A 132 -15.32 -6.18 -7.20
N LEU A 133 -14.21 -5.55 -7.63
CA LEU A 133 -13.13 -5.10 -6.75
C LEU A 133 -12.95 -3.58 -6.84
N PRO A 134 -12.42 -2.92 -5.79
CA PRO A 134 -11.98 -1.54 -5.90
C PRO A 134 -10.98 -1.37 -7.06
N VAL A 135 -11.15 -0.32 -7.86
CA VAL A 135 -10.24 -0.04 -8.99
C VAL A 135 -8.80 0.07 -8.51
N GLU A 136 -8.60 0.66 -7.34
CA GLU A 136 -7.29 0.82 -6.71
C GLU A 136 -6.60 -0.51 -6.45
N TYR A 137 -7.33 -1.59 -6.12
CA TYR A 137 -6.73 -2.91 -5.93
C TYR A 137 -6.12 -3.43 -7.23
N THR A 138 -6.85 -3.30 -8.33
CA THR A 138 -6.37 -3.77 -9.63
C THR A 138 -5.21 -2.91 -10.13
N LEU A 139 -5.34 -1.58 -10.06
CA LEU A 139 -4.33 -0.65 -10.54
C LEU A 139 -3.04 -0.73 -9.72
N PHE A 140 -3.13 -0.62 -8.39
CA PHE A 140 -1.96 -0.67 -7.51
C PHE A 140 -1.40 -2.08 -7.37
N GLY A 141 -2.22 -3.13 -7.48
CA GLY A 141 -1.73 -4.52 -7.48
C GLY A 141 -0.87 -4.81 -8.71
N VAL A 142 -1.36 -4.45 -9.90
CA VAL A 142 -0.59 -4.60 -11.15
C VAL A 142 0.65 -3.72 -11.14
N LEU A 143 0.50 -2.43 -10.82
CA LEU A 143 1.63 -1.50 -10.78
C LEU A 143 2.67 -1.96 -9.75
N GLY A 144 2.27 -2.29 -8.52
CA GLY A 144 3.15 -2.75 -7.47
C GLY A 144 3.91 -4.03 -7.86
N ALA A 145 3.24 -4.99 -8.48
CA ALA A 145 3.90 -6.18 -9.02
C ALA A 145 4.95 -5.83 -10.10
N VAL A 146 4.61 -4.95 -11.04
CA VAL A 146 5.54 -4.49 -12.09
C VAL A 146 6.75 -3.80 -11.47
N LEU A 147 6.57 -2.90 -10.51
CA LEU A 147 7.65 -2.18 -9.84
C LEU A 147 8.59 -3.14 -9.11
N ILE A 148 8.04 -4.11 -8.37
CA ILE A 148 8.84 -5.13 -7.67
C ILE A 148 9.63 -5.96 -8.67
N VAL A 149 8.98 -6.52 -9.70
CA VAL A 149 9.66 -7.34 -10.72
C VAL A 149 10.76 -6.56 -11.41
N TRP A 150 10.49 -5.30 -11.79
CA TRP A 150 11.48 -4.43 -12.42
C TRP A 150 12.66 -4.16 -11.48
N SER A 151 12.40 -3.96 -10.18
CA SER A 151 13.42 -3.70 -9.16
C SER A 151 14.43 -4.84 -8.95
N PHE A 152 14.15 -6.04 -9.48
CA PHE A 152 15.00 -7.24 -9.40
C PHE A 152 15.67 -7.63 -10.73
N ARG A 153 15.37 -6.96 -11.85
CA ARG A 153 16.02 -7.23 -13.16
C ARG A 153 17.53 -6.99 -13.13
N PRO A 154 18.40 -7.89 -13.63
CA PRO A 154 19.83 -7.61 -13.70
C PRO A 154 20.12 -6.28 -14.39
N ARG A 155 21.18 -5.55 -13.96
CA ARG A 155 21.66 -4.42 -14.75
C ARG A 155 22.13 -4.99 -16.10
N PRO A 156 21.76 -4.41 -17.24
CA PRO A 156 22.42 -4.75 -18.50
C PRO A 156 23.92 -4.63 -18.26
N ALA A 157 24.69 -5.63 -18.67
CA ALA A 157 26.13 -5.47 -18.74
C ALA A 157 26.36 -4.28 -19.66
N ILE A 158 26.87 -3.18 -19.13
CA ILE A 158 27.45 -2.15 -19.98
C ILE A 158 28.55 -2.88 -20.73
N GLY A 159 28.45 -2.93 -22.06
CA GLY A 159 29.37 -3.68 -22.89
C GLY A 159 30.81 -3.41 -22.47
N GLY A 160 31.57 -4.50 -22.31
CA GLY A 160 33.02 -4.40 -22.40
C GLY A 160 33.39 -3.73 -23.73
N ASP A 161 34.50 -3.00 -23.68
CA ASP A 161 35.17 -2.32 -24.78
C ASP A 161 34.58 -0.97 -25.19
N ALA A 162 34.89 0.04 -24.39
CA ALA A 162 35.22 1.36 -24.91
C ALA A 162 36.69 1.64 -24.60
N THR A 163 37.58 1.10 -25.45
CA THR A 163 38.90 1.68 -25.67
C THR A 163 38.72 2.98 -26.45
N PHE A 164 38.99 4.12 -25.82
CA PHE A 164 39.69 5.28 -26.40
C PHE A 164 40.31 6.08 -25.26
#